data_AF-A0A6G0ZIM5-F1
#
_entry.id   AF-A0A6G0ZIM5-F1
#
_cell.length_a   1.000
_cell.length_b   1.000
_cell.length_c   1.000
_cell.angle_alpha   90.00
_cell.angle_beta   90.00
_cell.angle_gamma   90.00
#
_symmetry.space_group_name_H-M   'P 1'
#
loop_
_entity.id
_entity.type
_entity.pdbx_description
1 polymer ?
#
loop_
_entity_poly.entity_id
_entity_poly.type
_entity_poly.pdbx_seq_one_letter_code
_entity_poly.pdbx_strand_id
1 'polypeptide(L)'
;MKSVLQIIYSFNEASPVCHAILERISKEINLKLKSLKTLSTTKWAYRSEAIEAVKNNYSALLLCFEEISNKTNLSRVRAKAKGLIFQMKTFDFIFSMHILSPVLIMIQKVNASLQSPNLDLLSTVSLVKSLREHLSKLRSYDNNFIVIYNVIVSVCQRNLISIPEVKKRKFTRKIDENSIH
;
A
#
# COMPACT_ATOMS: atom_id res chain seq x y z
N MET A 1 -4.95 -6.70 -1.24
CA MET A 1 -3.77 -5.86 -1.54
C MET A 1 -2.76 -6.54 -2.47
N LYS A 2 -2.11 -7.65 -2.08
CA LYS A 2 -1.08 -8.33 -2.90
C LYS A 2 -1.56 -8.63 -4.33
N SER A 3 -2.74 -9.23 -4.48
CA SER A 3 -3.35 -9.51 -5.79
C SER A 3 -3.55 -8.25 -6.63
N VAL A 4 -4.10 -7.19 -6.03
CA VAL A 4 -4.37 -5.90 -6.68
C VAL A 4 -3.10 -5.27 -7.24
N LEU A 5 -2.02 -5.22 -6.45
CA LEU A 5 -0.73 -4.67 -6.88
C LEU A 5 -0.15 -5.44 -8.08
N GLN A 6 -0.26 -6.78 -8.07
CA GLN A 6 0.19 -7.60 -9.20
C GLN A 6 -0.65 -7.33 -10.45
N ILE A 7 -1.96 -7.18 -10.29
CA ILE A 7 -2.86 -6.89 -11.42
C ILE A 7 -2.57 -5.50 -11.99
N ILE A 8 -2.31 -4.48 -11.15
CA ILE A 8 -1.91 -3.13 -11.58
C ILE A 8 -0.62 -3.22 -12.42
N TYR A 9 0.42 -3.86 -11.89
CA TYR A 9 1.67 -4.07 -12.61
C TYR A 9 1.43 -4.74 -13.97
N SER A 10 0.75 -5.89 -13.99
CA SER A 10 0.49 -6.63 -15.23
C SER A 10 -0.45 -5.90 -16.19
N PHE A 11 -1.30 -4.98 -15.72
CA PHE A 11 -2.20 -4.22 -16.60
C PHE A 11 -1.44 -3.09 -17.31
N ASN A 12 -0.58 -2.37 -16.59
CA ASN A 12 0.15 -1.23 -17.14
C ASN A 12 1.42 -1.65 -17.88
N GLU A 13 2.22 -2.56 -17.32
CA GLU A 13 3.53 -2.92 -17.89
C GLU A 13 3.45 -3.99 -18.99
N ALA A 14 2.38 -4.79 -19.04
CA ALA A 14 2.19 -5.76 -20.13
C ALA A 14 1.53 -5.15 -21.38
N SER A 15 1.14 -3.88 -21.35
CA SER A 15 0.50 -3.19 -22.47
C SER A 15 1.19 -1.85 -22.73
N PRO A 16 1.93 -1.71 -23.85
CA PRO A 16 2.59 -0.45 -24.21
C PRO A 16 1.61 0.73 -24.29
N VAL A 17 0.37 0.46 -24.74
CA VAL A 17 -0.69 1.46 -24.80
C VAL A 17 -1.08 1.95 -23.40
N CYS A 18 -1.28 1.04 -22.44
CA CYS A 18 -1.62 1.43 -21.07
C CYS A 18 -0.47 2.16 -20.38
N HIS A 19 0.77 1.75 -20.64
CA HIS A 19 1.97 2.42 -20.15
C HIS A 19 2.07 3.86 -20.70
N ALA A 20 1.91 4.05 -22.02
CA ALA A 20 1.95 5.36 -22.64
C ALA A 20 0.85 6.30 -22.13
N ILE A 21 -0.37 5.78 -21.90
CA ILE A 21 -1.47 6.55 -21.29
C ILE A 21 -1.10 6.98 -19.88
N LEU A 22 -0.53 6.07 -19.07
CA LEU A 22 -0.09 6.38 -17.71
C LEU A 22 1.00 7.46 -17.69
N GLU A 23 2.00 7.36 -18.56
CA GLU A 23 3.06 8.36 -18.68
C GLU A 23 2.53 9.73 -19.10
N ARG A 24 1.63 9.77 -20.08
CA ARG A 24 0.98 11.00 -20.54
C ARG A 24 0.22 11.67 -19.40
N ILE A 25 -0.66 10.92 -18.72
CA ILE A 25 -1.44 11.44 -17.59
C ILE A 25 -0.52 11.91 -16.47
N SER A 26 0.55 11.18 -16.17
CA SER A 26 1.53 11.57 -15.15
C SER A 26 2.15 12.94 -15.45
N LYS A 27 2.46 13.21 -16.71
CA LYS A 27 2.97 14.53 -17.16
C LYS A 27 1.91 15.61 -17.03
N GLU A 28 0.67 15.34 -17.44
CA GLU A 28 -0.45 16.29 -17.36
C GLU A 28 -0.73 16.75 -15.92
N ILE A 29 -0.64 15.84 -14.94
CA ILE A 29 -0.86 16.16 -13.52
C ILE A 29 0.44 16.57 -12.78
N ASN A 30 1.54 16.81 -13.50
CA ASN A 30 2.85 17.16 -12.95
C ASN A 30 3.35 16.17 -11.87
N LEU A 31 3.06 14.88 -12.05
CA LEU A 31 3.48 13.82 -11.14
C LEU A 31 4.73 13.12 -11.69
N LYS A 32 5.75 12.97 -10.83
CA LYS A 32 6.94 12.18 -11.16
C LYS A 32 6.61 10.69 -11.03
N LEU A 33 6.49 10.01 -12.16
CA LEU A 33 6.14 8.59 -12.20
C LEU A 33 7.24 7.73 -11.54
N LYS A 34 6.83 6.82 -10.65
CA LYS A 34 7.70 5.74 -10.17
C LYS A 34 7.44 4.46 -10.97
N SER A 35 8.48 3.78 -11.42
CA SER A 35 8.35 2.50 -12.13
C SER A 35 7.60 1.48 -11.26
N LEU A 36 6.53 0.90 -11.82
CA LEU A 36 5.77 -0.15 -11.16
C LEU A 36 6.65 -1.40 -11.04
N LYS A 37 6.52 -2.12 -9.91
CA LYS A 37 7.32 -3.32 -9.63
C LYS A 37 6.43 -4.55 -9.55
N THR A 38 6.91 -5.64 -10.14
CA THR A 38 6.29 -6.96 -9.95
C THR A 38 6.48 -7.42 -8.51
N LEU A 39 5.53 -8.19 -7.99
CA LEU A 39 5.68 -8.77 -6.66
C LEU A 39 6.45 -10.08 -6.74
N SER A 40 7.65 -10.12 -6.16
CA SER A 40 8.32 -11.38 -5.84
C SER A 40 7.67 -12.02 -4.60
N THR A 41 7.50 -13.35 -4.62
CA THR A 41 6.96 -14.11 -3.48
C THR A 41 7.93 -14.15 -2.29
N THR A 42 9.24 -14.12 -2.54
CA THR A 42 10.29 -14.41 -1.54
C THR A 42 10.99 -13.18 -0.98
N LYS A 43 10.89 -12.01 -1.62
CA LYS A 43 11.68 -10.83 -1.22
C LYS A 43 10.80 -9.67 -0.75
N TRP A 44 10.84 -9.37 0.56
CA TRP A 44 10.14 -8.24 1.19
C TRP A 44 10.43 -6.90 0.51
N ALA A 45 11.63 -6.72 -0.05
CA ALA A 45 12.06 -5.57 -0.83
C ALA A 45 11.07 -5.19 -1.95
N TYR A 46 10.70 -6.18 -2.76
CA TYR A 46 9.83 -5.97 -3.93
C TYR A 46 8.41 -5.61 -3.51
N ARG A 47 7.96 -6.08 -2.33
CA ARG A 47 6.68 -5.68 -1.77
C ARG A 47 6.70 -4.21 -1.35
N SER A 48 7.79 -3.76 -0.72
CA SER A 48 7.98 -2.36 -0.33
C SER A 48 7.97 -1.44 -1.55
N GLU A 49 8.78 -1.74 -2.56
CA GLU A 49 8.89 -0.93 -3.78
C GLU A 49 7.58 -0.91 -4.57
N ALA A 50 6.88 -2.04 -4.68
CA ALA A 50 5.60 -2.10 -5.38
C ALA A 50 4.52 -1.24 -4.70
N ILE A 51 4.42 -1.31 -3.36
CA ILE A 51 3.49 -0.48 -2.59
C ILE A 51 3.85 1.00 -2.75
N GLU A 52 5.12 1.35 -2.68
CA GLU A 52 5.57 2.73 -2.81
C GLU A 52 5.32 3.29 -4.22
N ALA A 53 5.56 2.51 -5.27
CA ALA A 53 5.27 2.89 -6.64
C ALA A 53 3.78 3.13 -6.88
N VAL A 54 2.92 2.22 -6.41
CA VAL A 54 1.46 2.38 -6.54
C VAL A 54 0.94 3.55 -5.71
N LYS A 55 1.47 3.74 -4.48
CA LYS A 55 1.13 4.89 -3.63
C LYS A 55 1.50 6.22 -4.29
N ASN A 56 2.70 6.29 -4.87
CA ASN A 56 3.18 7.47 -5.58
C ASN A 56 2.32 7.76 -6.83
N ASN A 57 1.98 6.74 -7.60
CA ASN A 57 1.26 6.90 -8.86
C ASN A 57 -0.27 6.86 -8.70
N TYR A 58 -0.81 6.90 -7.48
CA TYR A 58 -2.21 6.56 -7.21
C TYR A 58 -3.20 7.36 -8.05
N SER A 59 -3.03 8.68 -8.13
CA SER A 59 -3.90 9.56 -8.93
C SER A 59 -3.78 9.28 -10.43
N ALA A 60 -2.55 9.16 -10.93
CA ALA A 60 -2.28 8.85 -12.34
C ALA A 60 -2.88 7.49 -12.74
N LEU A 61 -2.79 6.48 -11.87
CA LEU A 61 -3.36 5.15 -12.09
C LEU A 61 -4.89 5.18 -12.15
N LEU A 62 -5.56 5.90 -11.25
CA LEU A 62 -7.02 6.05 -11.30
C LEU A 62 -7.47 6.69 -12.61
N LEU A 63 -6.88 7.82 -12.99
CA LEU A 63 -7.19 8.51 -14.24
C LEU A 63 -6.90 7.64 -15.48
N CYS A 64 -5.78 6.91 -15.46
CA CYS A 64 -5.41 5.97 -16.53
C CYS A 64 -6.48 4.88 -16.70
N PHE A 65 -6.92 4.26 -15.61
CA PHE A 65 -7.96 3.22 -15.67
C PHE A 65 -9.32 3.78 -16.07
N GLU A 66 -9.67 4.99 -15.62
CA GLU A 66 -10.91 5.67 -16.02
C GLU A 66 -10.91 5.91 -17.53
N GLU A 67 -9.83 6.49 -18.06
CA GLU A 67 -9.69 6.75 -19.49
C GLU A 67 -9.76 5.47 -20.33
N ILE A 68 -9.02 4.42 -19.93
CA ILE A 68 -9.02 3.14 -20.63
C ILE A 68 -10.42 2.51 -20.59
N SER A 69 -11.11 2.58 -19.45
CA SER A 69 -12.46 2.05 -19.31
C SER A 69 -13.50 2.76 -20.19
N ASN A 70 -13.26 4.04 -20.51
CA ASN A 70 -14.15 4.84 -21.35
C ASN A 70 -13.85 4.66 -22.85
N LYS A 71 -12.58 4.53 -23.23
CA LYS A 71 -12.15 4.50 -24.64
C LYS A 71 -12.06 3.10 -25.26
N THR A 72 -11.85 2.05 -24.47
CA THR A 72 -11.63 0.70 -25.03
C THR A 72 -12.93 0.06 -25.53
N ASN A 73 -12.90 -0.56 -26.71
CA ASN A 73 -14.01 -1.38 -27.23
C ASN A 73 -13.99 -2.82 -26.67
N LEU A 74 -12.89 -3.24 -26.06
CA LEU A 74 -12.73 -4.60 -25.53
C LEU A 74 -13.41 -4.72 -24.15
N SER A 75 -14.51 -5.48 -24.09
CA SER A 75 -15.30 -5.67 -22.86
C SER A 75 -14.47 -6.18 -21.68
N ARG A 76 -13.51 -7.08 -21.93
CA ARG A 76 -12.64 -7.64 -20.89
C ARG A 76 -11.66 -6.62 -20.32
N VAL A 77 -11.06 -5.78 -21.16
CA VAL A 77 -10.16 -4.70 -20.72
C VAL A 77 -10.95 -3.66 -19.92
N ARG A 78 -12.14 -3.29 -20.41
CA ARG A 78 -13.07 -2.38 -19.74
C ARG A 78 -13.45 -2.86 -18.34
N ALA A 79 -13.89 -4.11 -18.23
CA ALA A 79 -14.28 -4.71 -16.96
C ALA A 79 -13.10 -4.77 -15.97
N LYS A 80 -11.90 -5.12 -16.46
CA LYS A 80 -10.69 -5.18 -15.64
C LYS A 80 -10.29 -3.79 -15.11
N ALA A 81 -10.31 -2.75 -15.95
CA ALA A 81 -10.05 -1.38 -15.54
C ALA A 81 -11.04 -0.90 -14.47
N LYS A 82 -12.34 -1.11 -14.69
CA LYS A 82 -13.39 -0.79 -13.69
C LYS A 82 -13.20 -1.55 -12.38
N GLY A 83 -12.84 -2.84 -12.44
CA GLY A 83 -12.54 -3.64 -11.26
C GLY A 83 -11.32 -3.11 -10.48
N LEU A 84 -10.28 -2.66 -11.17
CA LEU A 84 -9.11 -2.02 -10.54
C LEU A 84 -9.48 -0.71 -9.85
N ILE A 85 -10.25 0.16 -10.51
CA ILE A 85 -10.77 1.40 -9.90
C ILE A 85 -11.54 1.07 -8.63
N PHE A 86 -12.49 0.13 -8.70
CA PHE A 86 -13.28 -0.28 -7.54
C PHE A 86 -12.40 -0.76 -6.38
N GLN A 87 -11.43 -1.64 -6.65
CA GLN A 87 -10.51 -2.16 -5.61
C GLN A 87 -9.62 -1.06 -5.02
N MET A 88 -9.12 -0.13 -5.83
CA MET A 88 -8.28 0.99 -5.40
C MET A 88 -9.05 2.05 -4.63
N LYS A 89 -10.37 2.18 -4.87
CA LYS A 89 -11.27 3.10 -4.18
C LYS A 89 -11.96 2.44 -2.98
N THR A 90 -11.25 1.58 -2.26
CA THR A 90 -11.69 1.02 -0.98
C THR A 90 -10.87 1.60 0.17
N PHE A 91 -11.51 1.81 1.32
CA PHE A 91 -10.80 2.23 2.53
C PHE A 91 -9.66 1.27 2.88
N ASP A 92 -9.93 -0.04 2.85
CA ASP A 92 -8.94 -1.07 3.19
C ASP A 92 -7.69 -1.01 2.30
N PHE A 93 -7.85 -0.70 1.01
CA PHE A 93 -6.72 -0.54 0.11
C PHE A 93 -5.87 0.69 0.48
N ILE A 94 -6.50 1.85 0.67
CA ILE A 94 -5.81 3.08 1.09
C ILE A 94 -5.13 2.88 2.44
N PHE A 95 -5.88 2.38 3.42
CA PHE A 95 -5.40 2.13 4.78
C PHE A 95 -4.19 1.21 4.78
N SER A 96 -4.31 0.04 4.15
CA SER A 96 -3.23 -0.94 4.09
C SER A 96 -1.99 -0.37 3.38
N MET A 97 -2.17 0.44 2.34
CA MET A 97 -1.06 1.02 1.57
C MET A 97 -0.29 2.05 2.40
N HIS A 98 -1.02 2.89 3.14
CA HIS A 98 -0.42 3.91 4.00
C HIS A 98 0.26 3.32 5.25
N ILE A 99 -0.27 2.23 5.82
CA ILE A 99 0.30 1.58 7.00
C ILE A 99 1.46 0.65 6.62
N LEU A 100 1.32 -0.17 5.58
CA LEU A 100 2.36 -1.15 5.22
C LEU A 100 3.58 -0.50 4.59
N SER A 101 3.43 0.62 3.89
CA SER A 101 4.55 1.33 3.25
C SER A 101 5.71 1.63 4.23
N PRO A 102 5.52 2.40 5.34
CA PRO A 102 6.61 2.70 6.27
C PRO A 102 7.15 1.45 6.98
N VAL A 103 6.28 0.49 7.32
CA VAL A 103 6.66 -0.76 7.99
C VAL A 103 7.61 -1.59 7.11
N LEU A 104 7.25 -1.80 5.84
CA LEU A 104 8.05 -2.62 4.93
C LEU A 104 9.36 -1.95 4.55
N ILE A 105 9.40 -0.62 4.42
CA ILE A 105 10.63 0.13 4.17
C ILE A 105 11.65 -0.11 5.30
N MET A 106 11.21 0.00 6.56
CA MET A 106 12.09 -0.20 7.70
C MET A 106 12.55 -1.66 7.83
N ILE A 107 11.65 -2.62 7.65
CA ILE A 107 12.00 -4.04 7.62
C ILE A 107 13.02 -4.33 6.52
N GLN A 108 12.84 -3.73 5.34
CA GLN A 108 13.76 -3.92 4.22
C GLN A 108 15.15 -3.37 4.51
N LYS A 109 15.26 -2.20 5.17
CA LYS A 109 16.56 -1.63 5.59
C LYS A 109 17.29 -2.56 6.56
N VAL A 110 16.59 -3.08 7.56
CA VAL A 110 17.16 -4.03 8.52
C VAL A 110 17.59 -5.32 7.83
N ASN A 111 16.74 -5.88 6.96
CA ASN A 111 17.07 -7.09 6.20
C ASN A 111 18.31 -6.91 5.31
N ALA A 112 18.42 -5.76 4.63
CA ALA A 112 19.57 -5.45 3.80
C ALA A 112 20.86 -5.34 4.64
N SER A 113 20.79 -4.72 5.82
CA SER A 113 21.92 -4.65 6.76
C SER A 113 22.36 -6.02 7.24
N LEU A 114 21.40 -6.87 7.64
CA LEU A 114 21.65 -8.22 8.14
C LEU A 114 22.24 -9.16 7.07
N GLN A 115 21.91 -8.94 5.80
CA GLN A 115 22.39 -9.74 4.66
C GLN A 115 23.60 -9.12 3.98
N SER A 116 24.14 -8.02 4.50
CA SER A 116 25.34 -7.38 3.93
C SER A 116 26.56 -8.29 4.14
N PRO A 117 27.39 -8.54 3.11
CA PRO A 117 28.65 -9.27 3.26
C PRO A 117 29.63 -8.53 4.17
N ASN A 118 29.51 -7.20 4.27
CA ASN A 118 30.27 -6.34 5.15
C ASN A 118 29.38 -5.87 6.31
N LEU A 119 28.85 -6.81 7.09
CA LEU A 119 27.96 -6.50 8.20
C LEU A 119 28.72 -5.73 9.29
N ASP A 120 28.30 -4.48 9.53
CA ASP A 120 28.69 -3.76 10.74
C ASP A 120 27.66 -4.03 11.84
N LEU A 121 28.11 -4.72 12.88
CA LEU A 121 27.25 -5.14 13.98
C LEU A 121 26.67 -3.94 14.74
N LEU A 122 27.45 -2.87 14.93
CA LEU A 122 27.03 -1.71 15.70
C LEU A 122 25.90 -0.97 15.00
N SER A 123 26.05 -0.66 13.70
CA SER A 123 24.97 -0.05 12.91
C SER A 123 23.77 -0.99 12.76
N THR A 124 23.98 -2.28 12.58
CA THR A 124 22.88 -3.25 12.42
C THR A 124 22.03 -3.35 13.68
N VAL A 125 22.65 -3.43 14.86
CA VAL A 125 21.92 -3.41 16.15
C VAL A 125 21.15 -2.10 16.32
N SER A 126 21.75 -0.97 15.94
CA SER A 126 21.08 0.34 15.96
C SER A 126 19.84 0.38 15.04
N LEU A 127 19.94 -0.18 13.83
CA LEU A 127 18.82 -0.30 12.90
C LEU A 127 17.69 -1.19 13.44
N VAL A 128 18.03 -2.31 14.07
CA VAL A 128 17.03 -3.20 14.70
C VAL A 128 16.31 -2.50 15.85
N LYS A 129 17.03 -1.78 16.71
CA LYS A 129 16.42 -0.96 17.77
C LYS A 129 15.50 0.11 17.18
N SER A 130 15.95 0.80 16.14
CA SER A 130 15.16 1.82 15.43
C SER A 130 13.88 1.24 14.82
N LEU A 131 13.93 0.03 14.24
CA LEU A 131 12.76 -0.67 13.72
C LEU A 131 11.77 -0.98 14.86
N ARG A 132 12.25 -1.50 16.00
CA ARG A 132 11.41 -1.81 17.16
C ARG A 132 10.71 -0.55 17.68
N GLU A 133 11.43 0.54 17.82
CA GLU A 133 10.88 1.83 18.24
C GLU A 133 9.84 2.34 17.24
N HIS A 134 10.13 2.26 15.94
CA HIS A 134 9.21 2.70 14.89
C HIS A 134 7.90 1.89 14.92
N LEU A 135 7.98 0.57 15.05
CA LEU A 135 6.80 -0.30 15.17
C LEU A 135 6.00 0.00 16.46
N SER A 136 6.70 0.26 17.56
CA SER A 136 6.06 0.64 18.83
C SER A 136 5.34 1.98 18.70
N LYS A 137 5.96 2.96 18.04
CA LYS A 137 5.37 4.27 17.74
C LYS A 137 4.16 4.18 16.82
N LEU A 138 4.21 3.34 15.78
CA LEU A 138 3.07 3.10 14.89
C LEU A 138 1.89 2.44 15.60
N ARG A 139 2.17 1.59 16.59
CA ARG A 139 1.13 0.93 17.42
C ARG A 139 0.58 1.83 18.51
N SER A 140 1.38 2.78 19.00
CA SER A 140 0.96 3.71 20.05
C SER A 140 -0.08 4.68 19.50
N TYR A 141 -1.25 4.70 20.12
CA TYR A 141 -2.37 5.53 19.69
C TYR A 141 -2.05 7.02 19.78
N ASP A 142 -1.17 7.39 20.72
CA ASP A 142 -1.06 8.74 21.26
C ASP A 142 -0.40 9.78 20.36
N ASN A 143 -0.17 9.54 19.06
CA ASN A 143 0.03 10.61 18.04
C ASN A 143 0.25 10.06 16.61
N ASN A 144 1.14 9.07 16.43
CA ASN A 144 1.57 8.67 15.08
C ASN A 144 0.48 7.96 14.27
N PHE A 145 -0.27 7.07 14.91
CA PHE A 145 -1.39 6.40 14.25
C PHE A 145 -2.45 7.42 13.81
N ILE A 146 -2.79 8.39 14.67
CA ILE A 146 -3.76 9.44 14.38
C ILE A 146 -3.31 10.28 13.19
N VAL A 147 -2.03 10.66 13.13
CA VAL A 147 -1.48 11.41 11.99
C VAL A 147 -1.64 10.62 10.68
N ILE A 148 -1.25 9.35 10.66
CA ILE A 148 -1.38 8.51 9.46
C ILE A 148 -2.86 8.31 9.11
N TYR A 149 -3.72 8.11 10.11
CA TYR A 149 -5.16 7.96 9.93
C TYR A 149 -5.79 9.21 9.34
N ASN A 150 -5.43 10.41 9.80
CA ASN A 150 -5.91 11.68 9.24
C ASN A 150 -5.49 11.85 7.78
N VAL A 151 -4.28 11.41 7.41
CA VAL A 151 -3.84 11.37 6.00
C VAL A 151 -4.72 10.40 5.20
N ILE A 152 -5.01 9.21 5.72
CA ILE A 152 -5.89 8.22 5.08
C ILE A 152 -7.29 8.80 4.87
N VAL A 153 -7.87 9.44 5.91
CA VAL A 153 -9.17 10.10 5.84
C VAL A 153 -9.18 11.18 4.77
N SER A 154 -8.16 12.04 4.71
CA SER A 154 -8.04 13.07 3.68
C SER A 154 -7.95 12.47 2.27
N VAL A 155 -7.19 11.39 2.08
CA VAL A 155 -7.12 10.68 0.80
C VAL A 155 -8.49 10.10 0.44
N CYS A 156 -9.18 9.46 1.38
CA CYS A 156 -10.51 8.91 1.16
C CYS A 156 -11.52 9.99 0.78
N GLN A 157 -11.55 11.11 1.50
CA GLN A 157 -12.43 12.24 1.20
C GLN A 157 -12.18 12.82 -0.20
N ARG A 158 -10.92 13.08 -0.56
CA ARG A 158 -10.55 13.59 -1.89
C ARG A 158 -10.95 12.65 -3.03
N ASN A 159 -11.00 11.35 -2.77
CA ASN A 159 -11.34 10.33 -3.77
C ASN A 159 -12.79 9.82 -3.64
N LEU A 160 -13.62 10.44 -2.79
CA LEU A 160 -15.01 10.05 -2.54
C LEU A 160 -15.15 8.57 -2.10
N ILE A 161 -14.25 8.12 -1.24
CA ILE A 161 -14.22 6.75 -0.69
C ILE A 161 -14.94 6.75 0.65
N SER A 162 -15.90 5.83 0.82
CA SER A 162 -16.60 5.63 2.10
C SER A 162 -15.64 5.15 3.18
N ILE A 163 -15.71 5.77 4.36
CA ILE A 163 -14.90 5.43 5.52
C ILE A 163 -15.79 4.61 6.47
N PRO A 164 -15.39 3.38 6.84
CA PRO A 164 -16.19 2.54 7.72
C PRO A 164 -16.23 3.10 9.14
N GLU A 165 -17.37 2.95 9.81
CA GLU A 165 -17.49 3.25 11.23
C GLU A 165 -16.62 2.30 12.06
N VAL A 166 -15.97 2.85 13.09
CA VAL A 166 -15.16 2.06 14.02
C VAL A 166 -16.10 1.23 14.90
N LYS A 167 -16.32 -0.04 14.51
CA LYS A 167 -17.02 -1.00 15.35
C LYS A 167 -16.15 -1.31 16.58
N LYS A 168 -16.63 -0.96 17.78
CA LYS A 168 -15.99 -1.37 19.03
C LYS A 168 -15.89 -2.89 19.03
N ARG A 169 -14.66 -3.42 19.17
CA ARG A 169 -14.44 -4.87 19.28
C ARG A 169 -15.20 -5.37 20.50
N LYS A 170 -16.19 -6.25 20.30
CA LYS A 170 -16.81 -6.99 21.40
C LYS A 170 -15.72 -7.87 22.01
N PHE A 171 -15.29 -7.53 23.23
CA PHE A 171 -14.44 -8.44 24.00
C PHE A 171 -15.31 -9.63 24.42
N THR A 172 -14.99 -10.82 23.90
CA THR A 172 -15.50 -12.07 24.47
C THR A 172 -14.91 -12.19 25.88
N ARG A 173 -15.74 -12.01 26.90
CA ARG A 173 -15.37 -12.41 28.26
C ARG A 173 -15.25 -13.94 28.23
N LYS A 174 -14.03 -14.47 28.38
CA LYS A 174 -13.90 -15.86 28.82
C LYS A 174 -14.43 -15.87 30.26
N ILE A 175 -15.46 -16.66 30.51
CA ILE A 175 -15.87 -17.00 31.87
C ILE A 175 -14.78 -17.95 32.36
N ASP A 176 -13.98 -17.51 33.33
CA ASP A 176 -13.13 -18.45 34.07
C ASP A 176 -14.09 -19.32 34.89
N GLU A 177 -14.47 -20.48 34.35
CA GLU A 177 -15.03 -21.58 35.14
C GLU A 177 -13.91 -22.14 36.03
N ASN A 178 -13.60 -21.41 37.09
CA ASN A 178 -12.95 -21.93 38.29
C ASN A 178 -13.14 -20.93 39.43
N SER A 179 -14.40 -20.70 39.78
CA SER A 179 -14.77 -20.19 41.09
C SER A 179 -15.59 -21.26 41.82
N ILE A 180 -14.86 -22.02 42.64
CA ILE A 180 -15.28 -22.61 43.92
C ILE A 180 -16.34 -23.73 43.82
N HIS A 181 -15.90 -24.98 44.01
CA HIS A 181 -16.26 -25.80 45.16
C HIS A 181 -15.25 -26.92 45.39
#